data_AF-A0A8B6BH88-F1
#
_entry.id   AF-A0A8B6BH88-F1
#
_cell.length_a   1.000
_cell.length_b   1.000
_cell.length_c   1.000
_cell.angle_alpha   90.00
_cell.angle_beta   90.00
_cell.angle_gamma   90.00
#
_symmetry.space_group_name_H-M   'P 1'
#
loop_
_entity.id
_entity.type
_entity.pdbx_description
1 polymer ?
#
loop_
_entity_poly.entity_id
_entity_poly.type
_entity_poly.pdbx_seq_one_letter_code
_entity_poly.pdbx_strand_id
1 'polypeptide(L)'
;MKFIKVPENATIPQPEFTDRSLLLRVEGKAKGALKGKLFILKVRQLPFDINPDKSYFKAEEDRVLLFLSKTQDKSWYPELESGLETAEDEEEEEEEKS
;
A
#
# COMPACT_ATOMS: atom_id res chain seq x y z
N MET A 1 13.81 12.80 17.49
CA MET A 1 13.09 12.18 16.35
C MET A 1 13.28 10.68 16.44
N LYS A 2 12.20 9.90 16.58
CA LYS A 2 12.27 8.43 16.58
C LYS A 2 12.32 7.97 15.12
N PHE A 3 13.48 7.51 14.67
CA PHE A 3 13.61 6.79 13.41
C PHE A 3 12.95 5.42 13.62
N ILE A 4 11.74 5.24 13.09
CA ILE A 4 11.02 3.98 13.21
C ILE A 4 11.54 3.05 12.12
N LYS A 5 12.03 1.90 12.56
CA LYS A 5 12.69 0.86 11.77
C LYS A 5 11.65 0.24 10.82
N VAL A 6 11.94 0.25 9.52
CA VAL A 6 11.24 -0.59 8.53
C VAL A 6 11.33 -2.05 9.00
N PRO A 7 10.26 -2.87 8.90
CA PRO A 7 10.32 -4.28 9.26
C PRO A 7 11.53 -4.96 8.61
N GLU A 8 12.36 -5.64 9.41
CA GLU A 8 13.61 -6.22 8.92
C GLU A 8 13.39 -7.27 7.82
N ASN A 9 12.21 -7.87 7.79
CA ASN A 9 11.79 -8.97 6.92
C ASN A 9 10.95 -8.55 5.70
N ALA A 10 10.73 -7.26 5.45
CA ALA A 10 9.99 -6.79 4.27
C ALA A 10 10.64 -5.56 3.63
N THR A 11 10.47 -5.44 2.32
CA THR A 11 10.77 -4.27 1.51
C THR A 11 9.45 -3.67 1.07
N ILE A 12 9.32 -2.35 1.24
CA ILE A 12 8.12 -1.63 0.85
C ILE A 12 8.60 -0.54 -0.13
N PRO A 13 8.53 -0.80 -1.45
CA PRO A 13 8.80 0.22 -2.45
C PRO A 13 7.92 1.46 -2.23
N GLN A 14 8.34 2.61 -2.78
CA GLN A 14 7.53 3.82 -2.74
C GLN A 14 6.17 3.54 -3.39
N PRO A 15 5.04 3.75 -2.68
CA PRO A 15 3.72 3.55 -3.26
C PRO A 15 3.47 4.53 -4.40
N GLU A 16 2.70 4.07 -5.38
CA GLU A 16 2.26 4.90 -6.49
C GLU A 16 0.93 5.54 -6.09
N PHE A 17 0.92 6.87 -6.01
CA PHE A 17 -0.29 7.66 -5.79
C PHE A 17 -0.66 8.35 -7.10
N THR A 18 -1.94 8.32 -7.44
CA THR A 18 -2.51 9.18 -8.50
C THR A 18 -3.63 10.02 -7.89
N ASP A 19 -4.23 10.91 -8.68
CA ASP A 19 -5.31 11.78 -8.21
C ASP A 19 -6.45 10.99 -7.56
N ARG A 20 -6.74 9.75 -7.98
CA ARG A 20 -7.85 8.94 -7.42
C ARG A 20 -7.53 7.48 -7.20
N SER A 21 -6.28 7.06 -7.31
CA SER A 21 -5.89 5.66 -7.10
C SER A 21 -4.63 5.55 -6.28
N LEU A 22 -4.41 4.37 -5.68
CA LEU A 22 -3.15 4.05 -5.03
C LEU A 22 -2.76 2.60 -5.30
N LEU A 23 -1.46 2.37 -5.38
CA LEU A 23 -0.87 1.04 -5.47
C LEU A 23 0.27 0.94 -4.45
N LEU A 24 0.10 0.05 -3.49
CA LEU A 24 1.11 -0.33 -2.51
C LEU A 24 1.54 -1.77 -2.79
N ARG A 25 2.85 -1.99 -2.87
CA ARG A 25 3.46 -3.33 -2.94
C ARG A 25 4.27 -3.56 -1.67
N VAL A 26 4.18 -4.77 -1.12
CA VAL A 26 4.99 -5.21 0.02
C VAL A 26 5.65 -6.53 -0.37
N GLU A 27 6.97 -6.50 -0.45
CA GLU A 27 7.79 -7.65 -0.82
C GLU A 27 8.43 -8.24 0.44
N GLY A 28 8.16 -9.50 0.72
CA GLY A 28 8.83 -10.19 1.81
C GLY A 28 10.27 -10.57 1.44
N LYS A 29 11.23 -10.26 2.32
CA LYS A 29 12.64 -10.56 2.09
C LYS A 29 12.94 -12.05 2.19
N ALA A 30 14.12 -12.46 1.72
CA ALA A 30 14.57 -13.85 1.59
C ALA A 30 14.58 -14.73 2.87
N LYS A 31 14.20 -14.20 4.05
CA LYS A 31 14.15 -14.93 5.33
C LYS A 31 12.93 -14.53 6.15
N GLY A 32 12.34 -15.48 6.87
CA GLY A 32 11.19 -15.28 7.75
C GLY A 32 9.84 -15.68 7.12
N ALA A 33 8.74 -15.41 7.83
CA ALA A 33 7.39 -15.83 7.45
C ALA A 33 6.86 -15.22 6.14
N LEU A 34 7.48 -14.13 5.67
CA LEU A 34 7.09 -13.43 4.44
C LEU A 34 7.97 -13.82 3.24
N LYS A 35 8.90 -14.77 3.39
CA LYS A 35 9.87 -15.11 2.34
C LYS A 35 9.17 -15.42 1.00
N GLY A 36 9.56 -14.68 -0.04
CA GLY A 36 9.08 -14.89 -1.41
C GLY A 36 7.61 -14.50 -1.62
N LYS A 37 6.99 -13.82 -0.65
CA LYS A 37 5.61 -13.36 -0.78
C LYS A 37 5.57 -11.93 -1.27
N LEU A 38 4.70 -11.68 -2.24
CA LEU A 38 4.32 -10.36 -2.68
C LEU A 38 2.89 -10.08 -2.23
N PHE A 39 2.69 -8.95 -1.57
CA PHE A 39 1.36 -8.46 -1.22
C PHE A 39 1.10 -7.16 -1.96
N ILE A 40 -0.05 -7.07 -2.61
CA ILE A 40 -0.45 -5.89 -3.38
C ILE A 40 -1.75 -5.35 -2.81
N LEU A 41 -1.74 -4.08 -2.44
CA LEU A 41 -2.95 -3.31 -2.18
C LEU A 41 -3.14 -2.32 -3.33
N LYS A 42 -4.14 -2.59 -4.16
CA LYS A 42 -4.51 -1.73 -5.28
C LYS A 42 -5.88 -1.13 -5.05
N VAL A 43 -5.96 0.17 -4.75
CA VAL A 43 -7.23 0.90 -4.74
C VAL A 43 -7.40 1.55 -6.11
N ARG A 44 -8.38 1.06 -6.89
CA ARG A 44 -8.59 1.53 -8.27
C ARG A 44 -9.22 2.92 -8.33
N GLN A 45 -10.15 3.21 -7.42
CA GLN A 45 -10.88 4.46 -7.41
C GLN A 45 -11.26 4.90 -6.00
N LEU A 46 -10.69 6.01 -5.55
CA LEU A 46 -11.07 6.73 -4.35
C LEU A 46 -12.32 7.58 -4.62
N PRO A 47 -13.14 7.86 -3.59
CA PRO A 47 -14.35 8.67 -3.74
C PRO A 47 -14.09 10.06 -4.33
N PHE A 48 -12.98 10.70 -3.93
CA PHE A 48 -12.58 12.04 -4.37
C PHE A 48 -11.07 12.12 -4.58
N ASP A 49 -10.64 13.24 -5.16
CA ASP A 49 -9.24 13.46 -5.52
C ASP A 49 -8.33 13.64 -4.29
N ILE A 50 -7.10 13.14 -4.40
CA ILE A 50 -5.99 13.35 -3.49
C ILE A 50 -4.88 14.14 -4.19
N ASN A 51 -3.96 14.70 -3.41
CA ASN A 51 -2.72 15.27 -3.89
C ASN A 51 -1.62 14.20 -3.79
N PRO A 52 -1.14 13.63 -4.92
CA PRO A 52 -0.14 12.57 -4.90
C PRO A 52 1.18 13.00 -4.25
N ASP A 53 1.64 14.21 -4.54
CA ASP A 53 2.92 14.75 -4.06
C ASP A 53 2.95 15.00 -2.54
N LYS A 54 1.78 15.16 -1.93
CA LYS A 54 1.61 15.35 -0.48
C LYS A 54 1.14 14.08 0.23
N SER A 55 0.84 13.03 -0.51
CA SER A 55 0.47 11.72 0.04
C SER A 55 1.72 10.91 0.30
N TYR A 56 1.72 10.12 1.36
CA TYR A 56 2.90 9.37 1.78
C TYR A 56 2.50 8.12 2.57
N PHE A 57 3.49 7.29 2.86
CA PHE A 57 3.31 6.11 3.68
C PHE A 57 4.28 6.11 4.86
N LYS A 58 3.94 5.32 5.87
CA LYS A 58 4.80 5.03 7.01
C LYS A 58 4.70 3.54 7.32
N ALA A 59 5.85 2.88 7.36
CA ALA A 59 5.94 1.51 7.84
C ALA A 59 6.04 1.49 9.38
N GLU A 60 5.26 0.60 10.00
CA GLU A 60 5.37 0.24 11.41
C GLU A 60 5.71 -1.25 11.52
N GLU A 61 5.87 -1.77 12.74
CA GLU A 61 6.33 -3.15 12.97
C GLU A 61 5.39 -4.20 12.38
N ASP A 62 4.08 -3.95 12.44
CA ASP A 62 3.01 -4.90 12.11
C ASP A 62 2.07 -4.38 11.00
N ARG A 63 2.28 -3.18 10.48
CA ARG A 63 1.38 -2.55 9.50
C ARG A 63 2.06 -1.50 8.63
N VAL A 64 1.42 -1.21 7.51
CA VAL A 64 1.72 -0.04 6.67
C VAL A 64 0.59 0.97 6.82
N LEU A 65 0.93 2.20 7.17
CA LEU A 65 0.01 3.33 7.22
C LEU A 65 0.13 4.15 5.94
N LEU A 66 -1.00 4.42 5.29
CA LEU A 66 -1.09 5.28 4.12
C LEU A 66 -1.79 6.59 4.53
N PHE A 67 -1.17 7.72 4.20
CA PHE A 67 -1.69 9.06 4.46
C PHE A 67 -2.04 9.72 3.14
N LEU A 68 -3.34 9.90 2.89
CA LEU A 68 -3.87 10.48 1.67
C LEU A 68 -4.23 11.95 1.90
N SER A 69 -3.53 12.85 1.21
CA SER A 69 -3.82 14.29 1.29
C SER A 69 -5.01 14.61 0.40
N LYS A 70 -6.19 14.84 0.97
CA LYS A 70 -7.37 15.28 0.19
C LYS A 70 -7.10 16.61 -0.50
N THR A 71 -7.61 16.79 -1.72
CA THR A 71 -7.59 18.11 -2.41
C THR A 71 -8.69 19.04 -1.91
N GLN A 72 -9.78 18.46 -1.38
CA GLN A 72 -10.94 19.18 -0.87
C GLN A 72 -11.17 18.84 0.61
N ASP A 73 -11.56 19.84 1.40
CA ASP A 73 -12.01 19.66 2.78
C ASP A 73 -13.45 19.12 2.81
N LYS A 74 -13.59 17.84 2.47
CA LYS A 74 -14.87 17.12 2.47
C LYS A 74 -14.74 15.74 3.11
N SER A 75 -15.83 15.32 3.74
CA SER A 75 -15.97 13.94 4.19
C SER A 75 -15.99 13.00 2.98
N TRP A 76 -15.42 11.80 3.15
CA TRP A 76 -15.57 10.68 2.21
C TRP A 76 -16.56 9.64 2.74
N TYR A 77 -17.30 10.02 3.78
CA TYR A 77 -18.39 9.23 4.32
C TYR A 77 -19.69 9.68 3.65
N PRO A 78 -20.55 8.74 3.20
CA PRO A 78 -20.49 7.29 3.44
C PRO A 78 -19.75 6.48 2.36
N GLU A 79 -19.12 7.10 1.37
CA GLU A 79 -18.56 6.42 0.19
C GLU A 79 -17.46 5.38 0.51
N LEU A 80 -16.84 5.46 1.69
CA LEU A 80 -15.93 4.43 2.17
C LEU A 80 -16.63 3.18 2.75
N GLU A 81 -17.90 3.27 3.16
CA GLU A 81 -18.65 2.13 3.73
C GLU A 81 -18.99 1.08 2.68
N SER A 82 -19.11 1.45 1.40
CA SER A 82 -19.31 0.50 0.29
C SER A 82 -18.07 -0.34 -0.02
N GLY A 83 -16.96 -0.09 0.69
CA GLY A 83 -15.66 -0.69 0.42
C GLY A 83 -14.90 0.08 -0.65
N LEU A 84 -13.57 0.04 -0.57
CA LEU A 84 -12.69 0.47 -1.65
C LEU A 84 -12.60 -0.66 -2.66
N GLU A 85 -12.61 -0.35 -3.96
CA GLU A 85 -12.33 -1.36 -4.98
C GLU A 85 -10.87 -1.81 -4.86
N THR A 86 -10.66 -2.91 -4.14
CA THR A 86 -9.37 -3.57 -3.93
C THR A 86 -9.25 -4.82 -4.80
N ALA A 87 -8.09 -5.02 -5.41
CA ALA A 87 -7.71 -6.32 -5.95
C ALA A 87 -6.62 -6.92 -5.04
N GLU A 88 -6.83 -8.17 -4.62
CA GLU A 88 -5.79 -9.00 -4.00
C GLU A 88 -5.22 -9.87 -5.12
N ASP A 89 -4.03 -9.52 -5.60
CA ASP A 89 -3.29 -10.35 -6.54
C ASP A 89 -2.20 -11.08 -5.73
N GLU A 90 -2.42 -12.35 -5.37
CA GLU A 90 -1.35 -13.25 -4.91
C GLU A 90 -0.67 -13.82 -6.16
N GLU A 91 0.43 -13.18 -6.61
CA GLU A 91 1.30 -13.77 -7.62
C GLU A 91 2.21 -14.80 -6.92
N GLU A 92 1.89 -16.09 -7.05
CA GLU A 92 2.83 -17.17 -6.80
C GLU A 92 3.87 -17.15 -7.94
N GLU A 93 5.12 -16.78 -7.64
CA GLU A 93 6.24 -17.01 -8.56
C GLU A 93 6.40 -18.53 -8.73
N GLU A 94 5.93 -19.07 -9.85
CA GLU A 94 6.31 -20.42 -10.27
C GLU A 94 7.83 -20.44 -10.54
N GLU A 95 8.59 -21.16 -9.69
CA GLU A 95 9.99 -21.49 -9.94
C GLU A 95 10.10 -22.31 -11.25
N GLU A 96 10.32 -21.63 -12.38
CA GLU A 96 10.67 -22.27 -13.63
C GLU A 96 12.13 -22.77 -13.54
N LYS A 97 12.28 -24.06 -13.19
CA LYS A 97 13.58 -24.76 -13.29
C LYS A 97 13.99 -24.85 -14.77
N SER A 98 15.06 -24.16 -15.14
CA SER A 98 15.89 -24.48 -16.33
C SER A 98 17.22 -25.08 -15.90
#